data_AF-A0A353H0U3-F1
#
_entry.id   AF-A0A353H0U3-F1
#
_cell.length_a   1.000
_cell.length_b   1.000
_cell.length_c   1.000
_cell.angle_alpha   90.00
_cell.angle_beta   90.00
_cell.angle_gamma   90.00
#
_symmetry.space_group_name_H-M   'P 1'
#
loop_
_entity.id
_entity.type
_entity.pdbx_description
1 polymer ?
#
loop_
_entity_poly.entity_id
_entity_poly.type
_entity_poly.pdbx_seq_one_letter_code
_entity_poly.pdbx_strand_id
1 'polypeptide(L)'
;MIQRSVCIHAHFYQPSREDPLTGEIPVELGASPYDNWNDRIFADCYAPNAAIGNFEKISFNLGPTLTKWMRTKEPQTLAQIIAADRENIKHFGVGNAMAQPYHHSILPLATRREKKIQVAWGIADFVHTFGHHPEGMWLPETAVDLETLDILA
;
A
#
# COMPACT_ATOMS: atom_id res chain seq x y z
N MET A 1 -17.98 -26.08 -17.87
CA MET A 1 -16.55 -26.33 -17.55
C MET A 1 -16.16 -25.38 -16.44
N ILE A 2 -15.47 -25.86 -15.39
CA ILE A 2 -14.96 -24.95 -14.35
C ILE A 2 -13.83 -24.14 -14.98
N GLN A 3 -14.00 -22.82 -15.03
CA GLN A 3 -12.94 -21.92 -15.46
C GLN A 3 -11.86 -21.91 -14.38
N ARG A 4 -10.63 -22.31 -14.74
CA ARG A 4 -9.49 -22.23 -13.84
C ARG A 4 -9.07 -20.76 -13.74
N SER A 5 -8.93 -20.27 -12.52
CA SER A 5 -8.55 -18.88 -12.24
C SER A 5 -7.25 -18.84 -11.44
N VAL A 6 -6.48 -17.77 -11.63
CA VAL A 6 -5.27 -17.47 -10.86
C VAL A 6 -5.44 -16.07 -10.27
N CYS A 7 -5.23 -15.93 -8.96
CA CYS A 7 -5.25 -14.65 -8.27
C CYS A 7 -3.83 -14.26 -7.88
N ILE A 8 -3.45 -13.02 -8.16
CA ILE A 8 -2.18 -12.44 -7.76
C ILE A 8 -2.47 -11.21 -6.90
N HIS A 9 -1.79 -11.12 -5.76
CA HIS A 9 -1.80 -9.95 -4.90
C HIS A 9 -0.37 -9.43 -4.74
N ALA A 10 -0.17 -8.13 -4.91
CA ALA A 10 1.13 -7.48 -4.71
C ALA A 10 1.12 -6.58 -3.47
N HIS A 11 2.02 -6.89 -2.54
CA HIS A 11 2.18 -6.14 -1.31
C HIS A 11 3.26 -5.07 -1.45
N PHE A 12 2.87 -3.79 -1.47
CA PHE A 12 3.79 -2.66 -1.62
C PHE A 12 3.88 -1.83 -0.33
N TYR A 13 5.07 -1.81 0.26
CA TYR A 13 5.36 -1.06 1.47
C TYR A 13 6.84 -0.66 1.54
N GLN A 14 7.11 0.50 2.13
CA GLN A 14 8.43 0.91 2.58
C GLN A 14 8.31 1.57 3.95
N PRO A 15 9.21 1.29 4.91
CA PRO A 15 9.22 1.99 6.18
C PRO A 15 9.51 3.49 5.97
N SER A 16 9.13 4.33 6.94
CA SER A 16 9.61 5.71 6.99
C SER A 16 11.13 5.69 7.14
N ARG A 17 11.81 6.46 6.29
CA ARG A 17 13.28 6.59 6.24
C ARG A 17 13.74 8.03 6.40
N GLU A 18 12.79 8.96 6.43
CA GLU A 18 13.06 10.38 6.60
C GLU A 18 13.72 10.65 7.95
N ASP A 19 14.75 11.49 7.94
CA ASP A 19 15.29 12.03 9.17
C ASP A 19 14.22 12.90 9.86
N PRO A 20 13.94 12.70 11.16
CA PRO A 20 12.81 13.36 11.83
C PRO A 20 13.01 14.87 12.02
N LEU A 21 14.24 15.39 11.86
CA LEU A 21 14.53 16.82 11.99
C LEU A 21 14.38 17.54 10.64
N THR A 22 14.81 16.89 9.56
CA THR A 22 14.85 17.48 8.22
C THR A 22 13.66 17.09 7.34
N GLY A 23 13.05 15.94 7.60
CA GLY A 23 12.01 15.35 6.75
C GLY A 23 12.52 14.76 5.44
N GLU A 24 13.84 14.74 5.20
CA GLU A 24 14.44 14.18 3.99
C GLU A 24 15.03 12.80 4.25
N ILE A 25 15.06 11.96 3.21
CA ILE A 25 15.71 10.65 3.28
C ILE A 25 17.22 10.85 3.06
N PRO A 26 18.09 10.38 3.97
CA PRO A 26 19.53 10.51 3.80
C PRO A 26 20.05 9.65 2.65
N VAL A 27 21.27 9.92 2.21
CA VAL A 27 21.94 9.06 1.23
C VAL A 27 22.23 7.69 1.83
N GLU A 28 21.74 6.63 1.18
CA GLU A 28 21.93 5.24 1.56
C GLU A 28 22.82 4.55 0.52
N LEU A 29 24.10 4.31 0.85
CA LEU A 29 25.08 3.75 -0.09
C LEU A 29 24.65 2.42 -0.76
N GLY A 30 23.82 1.63 -0.08
CA GLY A 30 23.27 0.38 -0.62
C GLY A 30 22.29 0.56 -1.79
N ALA A 31 21.78 1.77 -2.01
CA ALA A 31 20.82 2.08 -3.06
C ALA A 31 21.45 2.52 -4.39
N SER A 32 22.78 2.54 -4.48
CA SER A 32 23.50 2.92 -5.72
C SER A 32 22.92 2.20 -6.96
N PRO A 33 22.70 2.91 -8.08
CA PRO A 33 23.13 4.29 -8.38
C PRO A 33 22.21 5.41 -7.84
N TYR A 34 21.15 5.07 -7.10
CA TYR A 34 20.23 6.04 -6.51
C TYR A 34 20.71 6.52 -5.14
N ASP A 35 20.20 7.68 -4.72
CA ASP A 35 20.55 8.27 -3.43
C ASP A 35 19.96 7.47 -2.26
N ASN A 36 18.79 6.85 -2.40
CA ASN A 36 18.15 6.07 -1.33
C ASN A 36 17.29 4.91 -1.86
N TRP A 37 16.88 4.02 -0.95
CA TRP A 37 16.11 2.83 -1.32
C TRP A 37 14.70 3.15 -1.83
N ASN A 38 14.10 4.27 -1.41
CA ASN A 38 12.79 4.67 -1.92
C ASN A 38 12.88 4.96 -3.42
N ASP A 39 13.84 5.79 -3.83
CA ASP A 39 14.08 6.14 -5.23
C ASP A 39 14.41 4.90 -6.09
N ARG A 40 15.31 4.05 -5.59
CA ARG A 40 15.70 2.83 -6.30
C ARG A 40 14.53 1.89 -6.55
N ILE A 41 13.80 1.54 -5.50
CA ILE A 41 12.69 0.59 -5.60
C ILE A 41 11.55 1.21 -6.42
N PHE A 42 11.33 2.53 -6.33
CA PHE A 42 10.37 3.20 -7.19
C PHE A 42 10.72 3.02 -8.68
N ALA A 43 11.97 3.29 -9.06
CA ALA A 43 12.43 3.16 -10.43
C ALA A 43 12.41 1.71 -10.94
N ASP A 44 12.80 0.75 -10.10
CA ASP A 44 12.89 -0.66 -10.47
C ASP A 44 11.54 -1.41 -10.41
N CYS A 45 10.58 -0.92 -9.61
CA CYS A 45 9.34 -1.62 -9.32
C CYS A 45 8.08 -0.79 -9.58
N TYR A 46 7.86 0.30 -8.83
CA TYR A 46 6.55 0.97 -8.83
C TYR A 46 6.24 1.66 -10.16
N ALA A 47 7.18 2.46 -10.67
CA ALA A 47 7.04 3.15 -11.95
C ALA A 47 6.84 2.20 -13.14
N PRO A 48 7.68 1.15 -13.35
CA PRO A 48 7.48 0.25 -14.47
C PRO A 48 6.18 -0.56 -14.35
N ASN A 49 5.77 -0.99 -13.14
CA ASN A 49 4.49 -1.68 -12.96
C ASN A 49 3.29 -0.80 -13.28
N ALA A 50 3.34 0.49 -12.93
CA ALA A 50 2.30 1.46 -13.31
C ALA A 50 2.29 1.69 -14.84
N ALA A 51 3.47 1.91 -15.44
CA ALA A 51 3.60 2.20 -16.86
C ALA A 51 3.08 1.08 -17.78
N ILE A 52 3.26 -0.19 -17.39
CA ILE A 52 2.75 -1.35 -18.16
C ILE A 52 1.29 -1.73 -17.82
N GLY A 53 0.65 -0.97 -16.93
CA GLY A 53 -0.74 -1.21 -16.49
C GLY A 53 -0.91 -2.46 -15.64
N ASN A 54 0.11 -2.87 -14.86
CA ASN A 54 0.01 -4.08 -14.05
C ASN A 54 -0.98 -3.91 -12.89
N PHE A 55 -1.08 -2.71 -12.33
CA PHE A 55 -2.00 -2.37 -11.26
C PHE A 55 -3.48 -2.52 -11.63
N GLU A 56 -3.86 -2.62 -12.91
CA GLU A 56 -5.24 -2.93 -13.31
C GLU A 56 -5.53 -4.43 -13.31
N LYS A 57 -4.48 -5.27 -13.37
CA LYS A 57 -4.58 -6.71 -13.65
C LYS A 57 -4.44 -7.59 -12.41
N ILE A 58 -3.91 -7.04 -11.33
CA ILE A 58 -3.68 -7.74 -10.06
C ILE A 58 -4.32 -6.97 -8.92
N SER A 59 -4.62 -7.64 -7.82
CA SER A 59 -4.95 -6.93 -6.58
C SER A 59 -3.68 -6.43 -5.89
N PHE A 60 -3.78 -5.37 -5.10
CA PHE A 60 -2.62 -4.81 -4.41
C PHE A 60 -2.99 -4.05 -3.14
N ASN A 61 -2.01 -3.79 -2.29
CA ASN A 61 -2.11 -2.80 -1.23
C ASN A 61 -0.90 -1.85 -1.31
N LEU A 62 -1.09 -0.58 -0.94
CA LEU A 62 -0.04 0.44 -0.95
C LEU A 62 0.09 1.08 0.45
N GLY A 63 1.31 1.10 1.01
CA GLY A 63 1.57 1.53 2.41
C GLY A 63 1.37 3.01 2.65
N PRO A 64 0.80 3.44 3.79
CA PRO A 64 0.63 4.86 4.07
C PRO A 64 1.92 5.68 4.06
N THR A 65 3.03 5.08 4.49
CA THR A 65 4.36 5.67 4.38
C THR A 65 4.80 5.85 2.92
N LEU A 66 4.53 4.84 2.08
CA LEU A 66 4.84 4.88 0.66
C LEU A 66 3.90 5.83 -0.11
N THR A 67 2.60 5.84 0.15
CA THR A 67 1.64 6.78 -0.46
C THR A 67 2.01 8.22 -0.08
N LYS A 68 2.38 8.48 1.18
CA LYS A 68 2.90 9.78 1.62
C LYS A 68 4.14 10.20 0.85
N TRP A 69 5.12 9.31 0.69
CA TRP A 69 6.34 9.60 -0.07
C TRP A 69 6.03 9.88 -1.55
N MET A 70 5.24 9.01 -2.19
CA MET A 70 4.86 9.16 -3.61
C MET A 70 4.04 10.42 -3.88
N ARG A 71 3.15 10.84 -2.96
CA ARG A 71 2.39 12.10 -3.09
C ARG A 71 3.31 13.31 -3.30
N THR A 72 4.47 13.30 -2.65
CA THR A 72 5.42 14.42 -2.70
C THR A 72 6.43 14.27 -3.83
N LYS A 73 7.06 13.09 -3.95
CA LYS A 73 8.17 12.88 -4.89
C LYS A 73 7.71 12.40 -6.27
N GLU A 74 6.66 11.59 -6.35
CA GLU A 74 6.24 10.87 -7.57
C GLU A 74 4.71 10.90 -7.81
N PRO A 75 4.07 12.09 -7.81
CA PRO A 75 2.60 12.20 -7.83
C PRO A 75 1.97 11.68 -9.12
N GLN A 76 2.69 11.72 -10.25
CA GLN A 76 2.18 11.24 -11.54
C GLN A 76 1.99 9.71 -11.53
N THR A 77 2.98 8.97 -11.03
CA THR A 77 2.89 7.51 -10.90
C THR A 77 1.83 7.11 -9.89
N LEU A 78 1.72 7.82 -8.76
CA LEU A 78 0.64 7.57 -7.80
C LEU A 78 -0.74 7.76 -8.43
N ALA A 79 -0.92 8.82 -9.24
CA ALA A 79 -2.17 9.05 -9.95
C ALA A 79 -2.51 7.93 -10.95
N GLN A 80 -1.51 7.34 -11.62
CA GLN A 80 -1.71 6.17 -12.48
C GLN A 80 -2.18 4.95 -11.69
N ILE A 81 -1.58 4.69 -10.53
CA ILE A 81 -1.98 3.58 -9.65
C ILE A 81 -3.41 3.76 -9.14
N ILE A 82 -3.78 4.98 -8.73
CA ILE A 82 -5.16 5.29 -8.29
C ILE A 82 -6.14 5.15 -9.47
N ALA A 83 -5.74 5.56 -10.68
CA ALA A 83 -6.58 5.40 -11.87
C ALA A 83 -6.83 3.92 -12.18
N ALA A 84 -5.83 3.05 -12.03
CA ALA A 84 -5.96 1.62 -12.26
C ALA A 84 -7.03 0.95 -11.36
N ASP A 85 -7.08 1.35 -10.09
CA ASP A 85 -8.12 0.88 -9.17
C ASP A 85 -9.51 1.44 -9.55
N ARG A 86 -9.59 2.72 -9.95
CA ARG A 86 -10.85 3.30 -10.45
C ARG A 86 -11.35 2.61 -11.71
N GLU A 87 -10.48 2.18 -12.61
CA GLU A 87 -10.88 1.40 -13.78
C GLU A 87 -11.45 0.04 -13.35
N ASN A 88 -10.90 -0.62 -12.33
CA ASN A 88 -11.49 -1.84 -11.77
C ASN A 88 -12.90 -1.60 -11.20
N ILE A 89 -13.10 -0.50 -10.46
CA ILE A 89 -14.43 -0.12 -9.97
C ILE A 89 -15.42 0.07 -11.14
N LYS A 90 -15.01 0.75 -12.21
CA LYS A 90 -15.88 0.97 -13.38
C LYS A 90 -16.26 -0.33 -14.08
N HIS A 91 -15.32 -1.27 -14.23
CA HIS A 91 -15.54 -2.50 -14.99
C HIS A 91 -16.22 -3.60 -14.18
N PHE A 92 -15.91 -3.70 -12.88
CA PHE A 92 -16.32 -4.82 -12.02
C PHE A 92 -17.18 -4.40 -10.83
N GLY A 93 -17.37 -3.10 -10.59
CA GLY A 93 -18.10 -2.58 -9.44
C GLY A 93 -17.32 -2.59 -8.13
N VAL A 94 -16.09 -3.12 -8.13
CA VAL A 94 -15.20 -3.22 -6.96
C VAL A 94 -13.78 -2.80 -7.33
N GLY A 95 -13.10 -2.13 -6.41
CA GLY A 95 -11.68 -1.80 -6.54
C GLY A 95 -10.80 -3.03 -6.32
N ASN A 96 -9.57 -2.96 -6.81
CA ASN A 96 -8.56 -3.99 -6.61
C ASN A 96 -7.43 -3.54 -5.66
N ALA A 97 -7.47 -2.30 -5.16
CA ALA A 97 -6.66 -1.82 -4.06
C ALA A 97 -7.26 -2.21 -2.69
N MET A 98 -6.40 -2.59 -1.76
CA MET A 98 -6.74 -2.90 -0.36
C MET A 98 -6.05 -1.93 0.59
N ALA A 99 -6.70 -1.66 1.72
CA ALA A 99 -6.07 -0.93 2.82
C ALA A 99 -5.01 -1.80 3.52
N GLN A 100 -4.23 -1.19 4.39
CA GLN A 100 -3.37 -1.91 5.34
C GLN A 100 -3.24 -1.11 6.64
N PRO A 101 -2.90 -1.75 7.77
CA PRO A 101 -2.59 -1.06 9.01
C PRO A 101 -1.49 -0.01 8.83
N TYR A 102 -1.66 1.16 9.44
CA TYR A 102 -0.92 2.36 9.04
C TYR A 102 0.62 2.22 9.07
N HIS A 103 1.16 1.63 10.13
CA HIS A 103 2.61 1.49 10.33
C HIS A 103 3.14 0.10 9.99
N HIS A 104 2.38 -0.73 9.27
CA HIS A 104 2.78 -2.10 8.96
C HIS A 104 3.09 -2.95 10.22
N SER A 105 2.36 -2.69 11.31
CA SER A 105 2.61 -3.38 12.58
C SER A 105 2.03 -4.81 12.58
N ILE A 106 2.74 -5.76 13.20
CA ILE A 106 2.23 -7.11 13.48
C ILE A 106 1.09 -7.00 14.50
N LEU A 107 -0.15 -6.93 14.01
CA LEU A 107 -1.32 -6.62 14.85
C LEU A 107 -1.49 -7.58 16.03
N PRO A 108 -1.27 -8.91 15.92
CA PRO A 108 -1.38 -9.82 17.07
C PRO A 108 -0.46 -9.51 18.25
N LEU A 109 0.62 -8.75 18.04
CA LEU A 109 1.53 -8.33 19.12
C LEU A 109 1.11 -7.01 19.78
N ALA A 110 0.13 -6.31 19.22
CA ALA A 110 -0.35 -5.03 19.70
C ALA A 110 -1.53 -5.19 20.66
N THR A 111 -1.76 -4.19 21.51
CA THR A 111 -2.97 -4.12 22.34
C THR A 111 -4.22 -3.93 21.49
N ARG A 112 -5.40 -4.32 21.99
CA ARG A 112 -6.70 -4.08 21.31
C ARG A 112 -6.88 -2.62 20.88
N ARG A 113 -6.43 -1.66 21.71
CA ARG A 113 -6.49 -0.23 21.39
C ARG A 113 -5.60 0.12 20.20
N GLU A 114 -4.36 -0.35 20.18
CA GLU A 114 -3.41 -0.10 19.09
C GLU A 114 -3.88 -0.76 17.79
N LYS A 115 -4.39 -2.00 17.84
CA LYS A 115 -5.00 -2.67 16.68
C LYS A 115 -6.07 -1.79 16.04
N LYS A 116 -7.03 -1.30 16.83
CA LYS A 116 -8.11 -0.40 16.37
C LYS A 116 -7.57 0.89 15.75
N ILE A 117 -6.55 1.49 16.36
CA ILE A 117 -5.94 2.72 15.83
C ILE A 117 -5.26 2.46 14.49
N GLN A 118 -4.45 1.39 14.38
CA GLN A 118 -3.73 1.06 13.15
C GLN A 118 -4.69 0.75 12.00
N VAL A 119 -5.78 0.02 12.28
CA VAL A 119 -6.85 -0.26 11.30
C VAL A 119 -7.55 1.03 10.88
N ALA A 120 -8.02 1.85 11.84
CA ALA A 120 -8.73 3.08 11.54
C ALA A 120 -7.88 4.08 10.74
N TRP A 121 -6.61 4.24 11.10
CA TRP A 121 -5.68 5.10 10.38
C TRP A 121 -5.34 4.56 8.99
N GLY A 122 -5.21 3.24 8.85
CA GLY A 122 -5.03 2.58 7.56
C GLY A 122 -6.20 2.83 6.60
N ILE A 123 -7.44 2.71 7.09
CA ILE A 123 -8.65 3.03 6.32
C ILE A 123 -8.68 4.52 5.98
N ALA A 124 -8.33 5.41 6.92
CA ALA A 124 -8.31 6.84 6.67
C ALA A 124 -7.31 7.25 5.57
N ASP A 125 -6.09 6.69 5.57
CA ASP A 125 -5.12 6.94 4.48
C ASP A 125 -5.60 6.35 3.15
N PHE A 126 -6.22 5.16 3.16
CA PHE A 126 -6.81 4.59 1.97
C PHE A 126 -7.88 5.51 1.37
N VAL A 127 -8.84 5.95 2.17
CA VAL A 127 -9.91 6.85 1.73
C VAL A 127 -9.33 8.17 1.21
N HIS A 128 -8.35 8.72 1.90
CA HIS A 128 -7.66 9.94 1.47
C HIS A 128 -6.94 9.76 0.12
N THR A 129 -6.35 8.59 -0.12
CA THR A 129 -5.54 8.30 -1.31
C THR A 129 -6.41 7.91 -2.51
N PHE A 130 -7.32 6.95 -2.35
CA PHE A 130 -8.08 6.35 -3.44
C PHE A 130 -9.45 7.02 -3.66
N GLY A 131 -10.01 7.65 -2.62
CA GLY A 131 -11.27 8.38 -2.69
C GLY A 131 -12.54 7.52 -2.52
N HIS A 132 -12.40 6.29 -2.06
CA HIS A 132 -13.49 5.40 -1.68
C HIS A 132 -13.10 4.55 -0.47
N HIS A 133 -14.06 3.83 0.13
CA HIS A 133 -13.78 2.90 1.22
C HIS A 133 -13.15 1.59 0.70
N PRO A 134 -12.20 1.00 1.44
CA PRO A 134 -11.60 -0.29 1.06
C PRO A 134 -12.57 -1.44 1.34
N GLU A 135 -12.59 -2.44 0.44
CA GLU A 135 -13.34 -3.70 0.64
C GLU A 135 -12.59 -4.72 1.49
N GLY A 136 -11.28 -4.51 1.70
CA GLY A 136 -10.45 -5.40 2.48
C GLY A 136 -9.16 -4.75 2.96
N MET A 137 -8.47 -5.45 3.85
CA MET A 137 -7.23 -4.99 4.46
C MET A 137 -6.16 -6.09 4.40
N TRP A 138 -4.99 -5.76 3.85
CA TRP A 138 -3.82 -6.61 3.90
C TRP A 138 -3.14 -6.51 5.28
N LEU A 139 -3.13 -7.60 6.03
CA LEU A 139 -2.49 -7.65 7.35
C LEU A 139 -0.97 -7.87 7.21
N PRO A 140 -0.13 -7.05 7.88
CA PRO A 140 1.32 -7.15 7.80
C PRO A 140 1.83 -8.55 8.15
N GLU A 141 2.70 -9.08 7.29
CA GLU A 141 3.25 -10.44 7.37
C GLU A 141 2.18 -11.54 7.45
N THR A 142 0.97 -11.27 6.96
CA THR A 142 -0.19 -12.15 7.07
C THR A 142 -0.53 -12.55 8.52
N ALA A 143 -0.02 -11.79 9.49
CA ALA A 143 -0.16 -12.08 10.90
C ALA A 143 -1.57 -11.71 11.38
N VAL A 144 -2.31 -12.71 11.85
CA VAL A 144 -3.71 -12.55 12.23
C VAL A 144 -4.06 -13.39 13.47
N ASP A 145 -4.91 -12.84 14.32
CA ASP A 145 -5.57 -13.53 15.43
C ASP A 145 -7.08 -13.25 15.40
N LEU A 146 -7.87 -13.97 16.21
CA LEU A 146 -9.33 -13.81 16.23
C LEU A 146 -9.75 -12.40 16.62
N GLU A 147 -9.02 -11.75 17.53
CA GLU A 147 -9.30 -10.36 17.91
C GLU A 147 -9.08 -9.39 16.73
N THR A 148 -8.04 -9.61 15.93
CA THR A 148 -7.79 -8.80 14.74
C THR A 148 -8.92 -8.96 13.73
N LEU A 149 -9.40 -10.19 13.51
CA LEU A 149 -10.56 -10.44 12.64
C LEU A 149 -11.83 -9.78 13.17
N ASP A 150 -12.10 -9.86 14.47
CA ASP A 150 -13.23 -9.18 15.15
C ASP A 150 -13.18 -7.66 14.99
N ILE A 151 -11.98 -7.06 14.95
CA ILE A 151 -11.81 -5.62 14.72
C ILE A 151 -12.06 -5.22 13.26
N LEU A 152 -11.85 -6.12 12.30
CA LEU A 152 -12.04 -5.85 10.87
C LEU A 152 -13.50 -6.06 10.40
N ALA A 153 -14.29 -6.85 11.14
CA ALA A 153 -15.68 -7.19 10.82
C ALA A 153 -16.66 -6.05 11.15
#